data_AF-A0A8C8CHG0-F1
#
_entry.id   AF-A0A8C8CHG0-F1
#
_cell.length_a   1.000
_cell.length_b   1.000
_cell.length_c   1.000
_cell.angle_alpha   90.00
_cell.angle_beta   90.00
_cell.angle_gamma   90.00
#
_symmetry.space_group_name_H-M   'P 1'
#
loop_
_entity.id
_entity.type
_entity.pdbx_description
1 polymer ?
#
loop_
_entity_poly.entity_id
_entity_poly.type
_entity_poly.pdbx_seq_one_letter_code
_entity_poly.pdbx_strand_id
1 'polypeptide(L)'
;FKFMLLGGSTGLGVRSVGGSTGLGVRSAVGSTGLGVRSVGGSTGFGVTSVGGSTGLGVTSVGGSTGLGVTSVGGSTGLGVTSVGGSTGLGSCLLLCPCEK
;
A
#
# COMPACT_ATOMS: atom_id res chain seq x y z
N PHE A 1 14.98 -21.89 5.92
CA PHE A 1 15.86 -21.15 4.98
C PHE A 1 15.13 -19.92 4.48
N LYS A 2 15.64 -18.72 4.76
CA LYS A 2 14.99 -17.48 4.38
C LYS A 2 15.85 -16.80 3.33
N PHE A 3 15.58 -17.11 2.05
CA PHE A 3 16.23 -16.45 0.94
C PHE A 3 15.78 -14.99 0.93
N MET A 4 16.72 -14.08 1.20
CA MET A 4 16.57 -12.68 0.89
C MET A 4 17.12 -12.50 -0.52
N LEU A 5 16.25 -12.22 -1.48
CA LEU A 5 16.65 -11.95 -2.86
C LEU A 5 17.14 -10.51 -2.93
N LEU A 6 18.35 -10.33 -3.48
CA LEU A 6 18.93 -8.99 -3.63
C LEU A 6 18.35 -8.26 -4.86
N GLY A 7 17.61 -8.97 -5.72
CA GLY A 7 17.03 -8.46 -6.97
C GLY A 7 15.54 -8.75 -7.16
N GLY A 8 15.10 -8.49 -8.39
CA GLY A 8 13.75 -8.77 -8.90
C GLY A 8 13.33 -10.21 -8.65
N SER A 9 12.19 -10.44 -8.00
CA SER A 9 11.73 -11.81 -7.74
C SER A 9 10.22 -11.97 -7.82
N THR A 10 9.81 -13.10 -8.39
CA THR A 10 8.40 -13.43 -8.65
C THR A 10 8.05 -14.74 -7.95
N GLY A 11 6.95 -14.79 -7.18
CA GLY A 11 6.51 -16.04 -6.58
C GLY A 11 5.62 -15.90 -5.33
N LEU A 12 5.44 -17.02 -4.62
CA LEU A 12 4.74 -17.08 -3.34
C LEU A 12 5.73 -16.86 -2.19
N GLY A 13 5.40 -15.99 -1.23
CA GLY A 13 6.20 -15.79 -0.01
C GLY A 13 7.54 -15.10 -0.24
N VAL A 14 7.60 -14.17 -1.20
CA VAL A 14 8.85 -13.54 -1.62
C VAL A 14 9.35 -12.55 -0.56
N ARG A 15 10.65 -12.62 -0.23
CA ARG A 15 11.38 -11.56 0.48
C ARG A 15 12.51 -11.04 -0.39
N SER A 16 12.44 -9.77 -0.76
CA SER A 16 13.48 -9.10 -1.53
C SER A 16 13.83 -7.75 -0.93
N VAL A 17 15.03 -7.26 -1.22
CA VAL A 17 15.35 -5.84 -1.05
C VAL A 17 14.80 -5.04 -2.24
N GLY A 18 14.91 -5.60 -3.45
CA GLY A 18 14.45 -4.99 -4.69
C GLY A 18 12.97 -5.21 -5.00
N GLY A 19 12.59 -4.81 -6.21
CA GLY A 19 11.26 -5.02 -6.77
C GLY A 19 10.82 -6.48 -6.66
N SER A 20 9.61 -6.77 -6.22
CA SER A 20 9.11 -8.16 -6.20
C SER A 20 7.62 -8.24 -6.48
N THR A 21 7.21 -9.34 -7.13
CA THR A 21 5.82 -9.54 -7.56
C THR A 21 5.30 -10.90 -7.11
N GLY A 22 4.07 -10.98 -6.60
CA GLY A 22 3.43 -12.25 -6.27
C GLY A 22 2.52 -12.23 -5.05
N LEU A 23 2.38 -13.35 -4.35
CA LEU A 23 1.51 -13.45 -3.17
C LEU A 23 2.36 -13.49 -1.89
N GLY A 24 2.02 -12.66 -0.91
CA GLY A 24 2.75 -12.60 0.36
C GLY A 24 4.15 -12.02 0.19
N VAL A 25 4.27 -10.88 -0.47
CA VAL A 25 5.55 -10.25 -0.81
C VAL A 25 6.00 -9.31 0.29
N ARG A 26 7.29 -9.34 0.61
CA ARG A 26 7.95 -8.30 1.41
C ARG A 26 9.14 -7.70 0.68
N SER A 27 9.08 -6.40 0.41
CA SER A 27 10.15 -5.65 -0.27
C SER A 27 10.62 -4.44 0.54
N ALA A 28 11.86 -3.98 0.31
CA ALA A 28 12.28 -2.67 0.79
C ALA A 28 11.96 -1.57 -0.24
N VAL A 29 12.23 -1.79 -1.53
CA VAL A 29 12.09 -0.74 -2.56
C VAL A 29 10.68 -0.66 -3.13
N GLY A 30 10.05 -1.79 -3.41
CA GLY A 30 8.71 -1.81 -3.96
C GLY A 30 8.23 -3.19 -4.37
N SER A 31 6.91 -3.38 -4.41
CA SER A 31 6.36 -4.70 -4.72
C SER A 31 4.91 -4.67 -5.22
N THR A 32 4.55 -5.69 -6.00
CA THR A 32 3.24 -5.81 -6.62
C THR A 32 2.58 -7.16 -6.30
N GLY A 33 1.29 -7.20 -5.99
CA GLY A 33 0.53 -8.45 -5.87
C GLY A 33 -0.45 -8.50 -4.70
N LEU A 34 -0.73 -9.67 -4.14
CA LEU A 34 -1.68 -9.79 -3.01
C LEU A 34 -0.93 -10.02 -1.69
N GLY A 35 -1.29 -9.29 -0.63
CA GLY A 35 -0.63 -9.37 0.67
C GLY A 35 0.79 -8.82 0.62
N VAL A 36 0.94 -7.56 0.22
CA VAL A 36 2.23 -6.93 -0.01
C VAL A 36 2.63 -6.08 1.19
N ARG A 37 3.89 -6.17 1.62
CA ARG A 37 4.46 -5.26 2.62
C ARG A 37 5.76 -4.64 2.12
N SER A 38 5.76 -3.34 1.92
CA SER A 38 6.88 -2.60 1.34
C SER A 38 7.30 -1.42 2.19
N VAL A 39 8.56 -1.01 2.12
CA VAL A 39 8.97 0.31 2.63
C VAL A 39 8.73 1.37 1.55
N GLY A 40 9.13 1.12 0.31
CA GLY A 40 8.81 1.98 -0.83
C GLY A 40 7.49 1.64 -1.52
N GLY A 41 7.31 2.10 -2.76
CA GLY A 41 6.07 2.02 -3.53
C GLY A 41 5.50 0.60 -3.68
N SER A 42 4.21 0.38 -3.45
CA SER A 42 3.62 -0.95 -3.67
C SER A 42 2.21 -0.95 -4.26
N THR A 43 1.89 -1.98 -5.03
CA THR A 43 0.63 -2.07 -5.78
C THR A 43 -0.07 -3.42 -5.60
N GLY A 44 -1.38 -3.43 -5.39
CA GLY A 44 -2.20 -4.65 -5.43
C GLY A 44 -3.24 -4.75 -4.32
N PHE A 45 -3.51 -5.94 -3.80
CA PHE A 45 -4.57 -6.14 -2.79
C PHE A 45 -3.96 -6.44 -1.42
N GLY A 46 -4.48 -5.82 -0.37
CA GLY A 46 -3.95 -5.98 0.99
C GLY A 46 -2.51 -5.48 1.06
N VAL A 47 -2.31 -4.20 0.78
CA VAL A 47 -0.98 -3.58 0.71
C VAL A 47 -0.69 -2.82 1.99
N THR A 48 0.50 -3.00 2.56
CA THR A 48 1.02 -2.18 3.65
C THR A 48 2.33 -1.54 3.22
N SER A 49 2.35 -0.21 3.12
CA SER A 49 3.50 0.55 2.63
C SER A 49 3.90 1.68 3.59
N VAL A 50 5.19 2.01 3.66
CA VAL A 50 5.60 3.29 4.26
C VAL A 50 5.53 4.40 3.22
N GLY A 51 5.95 4.12 1.98
CA GLY A 51 5.92 5.04 0.85
C GLY A 51 4.55 5.14 0.22
N GLY A 52 4.50 5.34 -1.10
CA GLY A 52 3.25 5.35 -1.85
C GLY A 52 2.64 3.96 -1.99
N SER A 53 1.33 3.84 -2.12
CA SER A 53 0.73 2.54 -2.48
C SER A 53 -0.60 2.63 -3.23
N THR A 54 -0.88 1.64 -4.06
CA THR A 54 -2.06 1.62 -4.93
C THR A 54 -2.79 0.28 -4.89
N GLY A 55 -4.11 0.28 -4.78
CA GLY A 55 -4.95 -0.92 -4.97
C GLY A 55 -6.06 -1.07 -3.92
N LEU A 56 -6.41 -2.29 -3.54
CA LEU A 56 -7.55 -2.52 -2.63
C LEU A 56 -7.09 -2.91 -1.24
N GLY A 57 -7.67 -2.33 -0.19
CA GLY A 57 -7.26 -2.58 1.19
C GLY A 57 -5.82 -2.13 1.42
N VAL A 58 -5.59 -0.82 1.29
CA VAL A 58 -4.26 -0.24 1.33
C VAL A 58 -4.05 0.47 2.67
N THR A 59 -2.92 0.22 3.31
CA THR A 59 -2.47 0.96 4.49
C THR A 59 -1.12 1.57 4.21
N SER A 60 -1.04 2.90 4.25
CA SER A 60 0.13 3.63 3.79
C SER A 60 0.51 4.76 4.75
N VAL A 61 1.79 5.00 5.00
CA VAL A 61 2.17 6.24 5.71
C VAL A 61 2.18 7.40 4.71
N GLY A 62 2.81 7.21 3.55
CA GLY A 62 2.75 8.12 2.41
C GLY A 62 1.43 8.06 1.67
N GLY A 63 1.37 8.74 0.52
CA GLY A 63 0.13 8.85 -0.24
C GLY A 63 -0.34 7.54 -0.87
N SER A 64 -1.65 7.36 -1.02
CA SER A 64 -2.17 6.07 -1.53
C SER A 64 -3.48 6.17 -2.29
N THR A 65 -3.69 5.25 -3.21
CA THR A 65 -4.82 5.30 -4.15
C THR A 65 -5.56 3.96 -4.22
N GLY A 66 -6.89 3.98 -4.14
CA GLY A 66 -7.74 2.82 -4.45
C GLY A 66 -8.95 2.65 -3.53
N LEU A 67 -9.35 1.42 -3.21
CA LEU A 67 -10.57 1.16 -2.41
C LEU A 67 -10.20 0.70 -1.00
N GLY A 68 -10.84 1.27 0.02
CA GLY A 68 -10.54 0.93 1.41
C GLY A 68 -9.11 1.31 1.78
N VAL A 69 -8.79 2.60 1.63
CA VAL A 69 -7.44 3.11 1.87
C VAL A 69 -7.36 3.76 3.24
N THR A 70 -6.32 3.44 4.00
CA THR A 70 -5.97 4.15 5.23
C THR A 70 -4.59 4.77 5.05
N SER A 71 -4.49 6.09 5.15
CA SER A 71 -3.22 6.78 4.95
C SER A 71 -2.96 7.89 5.95
N VAL A 72 -1.70 8.09 6.35
CA VAL A 72 -1.35 9.30 7.10
C VAL A 72 -1.26 10.50 6.15
N GLY A 73 -0.70 10.31 4.96
CA GLY A 73 -0.60 11.33 3.91
C GLY A 73 -1.89 11.54 3.11
N GLY A 74 -1.72 12.01 1.87
CA GLY A 74 -2.83 12.22 0.93
C GLY A 74 -3.33 10.91 0.34
N SER A 75 -4.65 10.67 0.30
CA SER A 75 -5.20 9.46 -0.31
C SER A 75 -6.36 9.72 -1.26
N THR A 76 -6.54 8.85 -2.26
CA THR A 76 -7.57 9.01 -3.28
C THR A 76 -8.32 7.70 -3.53
N GLY A 77 -9.64 7.73 -3.59
CA GLY A 77 -10.48 6.61 -4.03
C GLY A 77 -11.75 6.44 -3.20
N LEU A 78 -12.25 5.22 -3.04
CA LEU A 78 -13.52 4.98 -2.34
C LEU A 78 -13.28 4.42 -0.93
N GLY A 79 -14.01 4.94 0.06
CA GLY A 79 -13.87 4.50 1.45
C GLY A 79 -12.45 4.75 1.97
N VAL A 80 -11.95 5.96 1.80
CA VAL A 80 -10.59 6.32 2.22
C VAL A 80 -10.63 7.01 3.57
N THR A 81 -9.63 6.77 4.41
CA THR A 81 -9.45 7.44 5.69
C THR A 81 -8.05 8.01 5.71
N SER A 82 -7.90 9.33 5.85
CA SER A 82 -6.57 9.91 6.00
C SER A 82 -6.46 11.07 6.96
N VAL A 83 -5.25 11.34 7.42
CA VAL A 83 -4.96 12.47 8.31
C VAL A 83 -4.69 13.74 7.51
N GLY A 84 -3.89 13.66 6.45
CA GLY A 84 -3.49 14.83 5.66
C GLY A 84 -4.58 15.33 4.71
N GLY A 85 -4.97 14.51 3.74
CA GLY A 85 -5.95 14.87 2.70
C GLY A 85 -6.59 13.63 2.07
N SER A 86 -7.87 13.68 1.74
CA SER A 86 -8.54 12.55 1.10
C SER A 86 -9.50 13.00 0.00
N THR A 87 -9.45 12.35 -1.15
CA THR A 87 -10.31 12.66 -2.29
C THR A 87 -11.05 11.41 -2.78
N GLY A 88 -12.38 11.44 -2.76
CA GLY A 88 -13.24 10.45 -3.41
C GLY A 88 -14.52 10.17 -2.63
N LEU A 89 -15.27 9.15 -3.02
CA LEU A 89 -16.56 8.88 -2.38
C LEU A 89 -16.35 8.16 -1.04
N GLY A 90 -16.93 8.69 0.03
CA GLY A 90 -16.74 8.16 1.39
C GLY A 90 -15.33 8.40 1.93
N SER A 91 -14.69 9.50 1.54
CA SER A 91 -13.36 9.89 1.97
C SER A 91 -13.39 10.70 3.28
N CYS A 92 -12.90 10.10 4.37
CA CYS A 92 -12.90 10.70 5.70
C CYS A 92 -11.54 11.27 6.05
N LEU A 93 -11.53 12.56 6.38
CA LEU A 93 -10.38 13.14 7.03
C LEU A 93 -10.51 12.90 8.54
N LEU A 94 -9.50 12.30 9.16
CA LEU A 94 -9.48 12.09 10.61
C LEU A 94 -9.53 13.41 11.40
N LEU A 95 -9.06 14.49 10.78
CA LEU A 95 -9.09 15.84 11.32
C LEU A 95 -10.34 16.65 10.91
N CYS A 96 -11.06 16.22 9.86
CA CYS A 96 -12.31 16.84 9.38
C CYS A 96 -13.30 15.72 8.99
N PRO A 97 -14.31 15.42 9.82
CA PRO A 97 -15.19 14.27 9.60
C PRO A 97 -15.93 14.38 8.25
N CYS A 98 -16.08 13.26 7.53
CA CYS A 98 -16.89 13.19 6.30
C CYS A 98 -18.25 13.87 6.49
N GLU A 99 -18.54 14.89 5.67
CA GLU A 99 -19.93 15.18 5.30
C GLU A 99 -20.48 13.96 4.54
N LYS A 100 -21.64 13.48 5.00
CA LYS A 100 -22.32 12.31 4.43
C LYS A 100 -23.04 12.65 3.14
#